data_AF-A0A7K1RMK6-F1
#
_entry.id   AF-A0A7K1RMK6-F1
#
_cell.length_a   1.000
_cell.length_b   1.000
_cell.length_c   1.000
_cell.angle_alpha   90.00
_cell.angle_beta   90.00
_cell.angle_gamma   90.00
#
_symmetry.space_group_name_H-M   'P 1'
#
loop_
_entity.id
_entity.type
_entity.pdbx_description
1 polymer ?
#
loop_
_entity_poly.entity_id
_entity_poly.type
_entity_poly.pdbx_seq_one_letter_code
_entity_poly.pdbx_strand_id
1 'polypeptide(L)'
;MQAVRIHRFGGPEVMAIEEIDRPTPAADEVVIKVFAASVNPVDAKMREGKYPVVTEKDLPYVLGRDVSGEIAALGSDVASFLIGDDVFAFLSPEHGGYEEFVLARADEVAAKPQSLDAVGAAAVPLAGITAWQGLFDHGGLQTGQRVLIHGGAGGVGHFAIQFAKAKGAWVATTVSSSDKDFVTDLGADQVIDYKTEKFEELAEPVDLVFDLIGGETQDRSFSVVKPGGALISTLQEPDKARAKKLKIRAGRYTAQPNGAQLQEIAALIDEGKVKVVVASTFELRQAAEAQSALGEKHIRGKVVLKVVEQQARTAIDDDARRLRAYQIWEDEGRPEGQDLAHWYRAGDAGATAERPDYRRYSSDVAPVGSLVIKFYHSGDQIRGYVRKVADTAADDPIFPGEEMEPDAAFKLADSHKADRSEPVFVELVEGVEWNPAWGRLG
;
A
#
# COMPACT_ATOMS: atom_id res chain seq x y z
N MET A 1 -13.72 12.09 -17.83
CA MET A 1 -13.04 10.78 -17.75
C MET A 1 -14.05 9.67 -17.99
N GLN A 2 -13.63 8.54 -18.54
CA GLN A 2 -14.51 7.39 -18.78
C GLN A 2 -14.67 6.53 -17.52
N ALA A 3 -15.89 6.06 -17.26
CA ALA A 3 -16.19 5.12 -16.18
C ALA A 3 -17.30 4.15 -16.59
N VAL A 4 -17.26 2.92 -16.06
CA VAL A 4 -18.34 1.94 -16.18
C VAL A 4 -19.27 2.10 -14.98
N ARG A 5 -20.49 2.57 -15.23
CA ARG A 5 -21.50 2.86 -14.20
C ARG A 5 -22.73 1.99 -14.32
N ILE A 6 -23.42 1.87 -13.18
CA ILE A 6 -24.78 1.32 -13.10
C ILE A 6 -25.70 2.38 -12.52
N HIS A 7 -26.88 2.56 -13.14
CA HIS A 7 -27.94 3.48 -12.66
C HIS A 7 -29.08 2.76 -11.96
N ARG A 8 -29.08 1.43 -12.04
CA ARG A 8 -30.01 0.52 -11.38
C ARG A 8 -29.32 -0.82 -11.19
N PHE A 9 -29.76 -1.58 -10.20
CA PHE A 9 -29.36 -2.97 -10.08
C PHE A 9 -29.98 -3.81 -11.21
N GLY A 10 -29.27 -4.85 -11.65
CA GLY A 10 -29.74 -5.73 -12.72
C GLY A 10 -28.66 -6.66 -13.23
N GLY A 11 -28.86 -7.24 -14.43
CA GLY A 11 -27.91 -8.11 -15.14
C GLY A 11 -26.73 -7.32 -15.74
N PRO A 12 -25.76 -7.96 -16.43
CA PRO A 12 -24.61 -7.26 -17.03
C PRO A 12 -24.99 -6.12 -17.99
N GLU A 13 -26.19 -6.18 -18.58
CA GLU A 13 -26.75 -5.16 -19.48
C GLU A 13 -27.01 -3.79 -18.84
N VAL A 14 -26.94 -3.67 -17.51
CA VAL A 14 -27.11 -2.38 -16.81
C VAL A 14 -25.83 -1.56 -16.74
N MET A 15 -24.68 -2.15 -17.09
CA MET A 15 -23.40 -1.45 -17.14
C MET A 15 -23.30 -0.60 -18.41
N ALA A 16 -22.99 0.68 -18.23
CA ALA A 16 -22.78 1.62 -19.32
C ALA A 16 -21.45 2.38 -19.14
N ILE A 17 -20.78 2.68 -20.25
CA ILE A 17 -19.66 3.61 -20.23
C ILE A 17 -20.18 5.03 -20.34
N GLU A 18 -19.74 5.87 -19.42
CA GLU A 18 -20.14 7.27 -19.34
C GLU A 18 -18.91 8.16 -19.18
N GLU A 19 -19.05 9.41 -19.59
CA GLU A 19 -18.12 10.47 -19.22
C GLU A 19 -18.58 11.12 -17.92
N ILE A 20 -17.68 11.15 -16.93
CA ILE A 20 -17.89 11.81 -15.64
C ILE A 20 -16.73 12.74 -15.31
N ASP A 21 -16.93 13.61 -14.32
CA ASP A 21 -15.90 14.53 -13.85
C ASP A 21 -14.77 13.79 -13.14
N ARG A 22 -13.54 14.32 -13.25
CA ARG A 22 -12.39 13.78 -12.54
C ARG A 22 -12.51 14.10 -11.03
N PRO A 23 -12.29 13.15 -10.12
CA PRO A 23 -12.38 13.42 -8.69
C PRO A 23 -11.25 14.31 -8.20
N THR A 24 -11.50 14.97 -7.07
CA THR A 24 -10.50 15.73 -6.28
C THR A 24 -10.36 15.03 -4.94
N PRO A 25 -9.13 14.75 -4.45
CA PRO A 25 -8.94 14.04 -3.20
C PRO A 25 -9.28 14.92 -1.99
N ALA A 26 -9.86 14.31 -0.95
CA ALA A 26 -9.84 14.86 0.40
C ALA A 26 -8.43 14.86 0.98
N ALA A 27 -8.26 15.42 2.18
CA ALA A 27 -6.94 15.63 2.81
C ALA A 27 -6.14 14.32 2.99
N ASP A 28 -6.81 13.21 3.27
CA ASP A 28 -6.24 11.86 3.52
C ASP A 28 -6.37 10.90 2.32
N GLU A 29 -6.75 11.41 1.16
CA GLU A 29 -7.00 10.61 -0.04
C GLU A 29 -5.95 10.86 -1.14
N VAL A 30 -5.91 9.93 -2.08
CA VAL A 30 -5.16 10.05 -3.32
C VAL A 30 -6.08 9.82 -4.51
N VAL A 31 -5.74 10.43 -5.65
CA VAL A 31 -6.34 10.07 -6.93
C VAL A 31 -5.37 9.18 -7.69
N ILE A 32 -5.79 7.97 -8.04
CA ILE A 32 -5.00 7.04 -8.84
C ILE A 32 -5.50 7.11 -10.28
N LYS A 33 -4.61 7.36 -11.23
CA LYS A 33 -4.88 7.12 -12.65
C LYS A 33 -4.77 5.63 -12.92
N VAL A 34 -5.89 4.99 -13.23
CA VAL A 34 -6.01 3.54 -13.30
C VAL A 34 -5.53 3.04 -14.66
N PHE A 35 -4.56 2.12 -14.65
CA PHE A 35 -4.11 1.40 -15.84
C PHE A 35 -4.81 0.06 -15.97
N ALA A 36 -5.05 -0.62 -14.85
CA ALA A 36 -5.74 -1.89 -14.83
C ALA A 36 -6.60 -2.04 -13.56
N ALA A 37 -7.70 -2.78 -13.68
CA ALA A 37 -8.59 -3.10 -12.58
C ALA A 37 -9.01 -4.57 -12.64
N SER A 38 -9.04 -5.29 -11.52
CA SER A 38 -9.45 -6.71 -11.55
C SER A 38 -10.96 -6.87 -11.41
N VAL A 39 -11.46 -7.92 -12.06
CA VAL A 39 -12.86 -8.33 -11.97
C VAL A 39 -12.99 -9.39 -10.89
N ASN A 40 -13.92 -9.17 -9.97
CA ASN A 40 -14.16 -10.00 -8.81
C ASN A 40 -15.62 -10.47 -8.74
N PRO A 41 -15.89 -11.64 -8.12
CA PRO A 41 -17.26 -12.08 -7.87
C PRO A 41 -18.10 -11.08 -7.06
N VAL A 42 -17.46 -10.27 -6.21
CA VAL A 42 -18.16 -9.22 -5.44
C VAL A 42 -18.71 -8.11 -6.33
N ASP A 43 -18.06 -7.82 -7.46
CA ASP A 43 -18.48 -6.76 -8.39
C ASP A 43 -19.83 -7.11 -9.03
N ALA A 44 -20.03 -8.38 -9.40
CA ALA A 44 -21.31 -8.89 -9.87
C ALA A 44 -22.39 -8.83 -8.77
N LYS A 45 -22.03 -9.15 -7.51
CA LYS A 45 -22.96 -9.03 -6.36
C LYS A 45 -23.38 -7.58 -6.12
N MET A 46 -22.47 -6.61 -6.27
CA MET A 46 -22.77 -5.18 -6.18
C MET A 46 -23.71 -4.74 -7.29
N ARG A 47 -23.40 -5.12 -8.55
CA ARG A 47 -24.26 -4.86 -9.72
C ARG A 47 -25.68 -5.40 -9.55
N GLU A 48 -25.82 -6.57 -8.95
CA GLU A 48 -27.12 -7.23 -8.73
C GLU A 48 -27.89 -6.72 -7.50
N GLY A 49 -27.34 -5.77 -6.74
CA GLY A 49 -27.96 -5.28 -5.50
C GLY A 49 -27.92 -6.30 -4.35
N LYS A 50 -27.01 -7.28 -4.42
CA LYS A 50 -26.83 -8.36 -3.43
C LYS A 50 -25.66 -8.10 -2.47
N TYR A 51 -25.04 -6.93 -2.54
CA TYR A 51 -23.97 -6.53 -1.63
C TYR A 51 -24.51 -5.50 -0.64
N PRO A 52 -24.67 -5.83 0.66
CA PRO A 52 -25.43 -5.00 1.61
C PRO A 52 -24.94 -3.56 1.81
N VAL A 53 -23.67 -3.28 1.47
CA VAL A 53 -23.07 -1.95 1.64
C VAL A 53 -23.47 -0.98 0.53
N VAL A 54 -23.80 -1.50 -0.67
CA VAL A 54 -24.17 -0.68 -1.83
C VAL A 54 -25.68 -0.80 -2.03
N THR A 55 -26.38 0.33 -1.97
CA THR A 55 -27.84 0.43 -2.01
C THR A 55 -28.30 1.42 -3.07
N GLU A 56 -29.62 1.55 -3.28
CA GLU A 56 -30.16 2.44 -4.32
C GLU A 56 -29.75 3.92 -4.16
N LYS A 57 -29.44 4.35 -2.93
CA LYS A 57 -29.00 5.73 -2.64
C LYS A 57 -27.60 6.05 -3.20
N ASP A 58 -26.80 5.01 -3.48
CA ASP A 58 -25.41 5.13 -3.92
C ASP A 58 -25.33 5.15 -5.47
N LEU A 59 -26.48 5.00 -6.15
CA LEU A 59 -26.58 5.06 -7.60
C LEU A 59 -26.63 6.52 -8.10
N PRO A 60 -25.99 6.84 -9.25
CA PRO A 60 -25.25 5.93 -10.11
C PRO A 60 -23.86 5.56 -9.57
N TYR A 61 -23.52 4.26 -9.63
CA TYR A 61 -22.35 3.68 -8.96
C TYR A 61 -21.32 3.15 -9.97
N VAL A 62 -20.02 3.36 -9.71
CA VAL A 62 -18.90 2.78 -10.47
C VAL A 62 -18.49 1.45 -9.85
N LEU A 63 -18.33 0.39 -10.63
CA LEU A 63 -17.97 -0.95 -10.13
C LEU A 63 -16.45 -1.15 -10.01
N GLY A 64 -16.04 -2.26 -9.38
CA GLY A 64 -14.64 -2.71 -9.31
C GLY A 64 -13.97 -2.42 -7.97
N ARG A 65 -13.14 -3.36 -7.50
CA ARG A 65 -12.53 -3.28 -6.16
C ARG A 65 -11.02 -3.26 -6.15
N ASP A 66 -10.39 -3.61 -7.25
CA ASP A 66 -8.94 -3.63 -7.37
C ASP A 66 -8.51 -2.66 -8.45
N VAL A 67 -7.44 -1.92 -8.18
CA VAL A 67 -6.77 -1.08 -9.17
C VAL A 67 -5.27 -1.23 -9.11
N SER A 68 -4.62 -1.05 -10.25
CA SER A 68 -3.22 -0.68 -10.36
C SER A 68 -3.08 0.47 -11.34
N GLY A 69 -2.23 1.42 -11.00
CA GLY A 69 -2.15 2.69 -11.68
C GLY A 69 -0.97 3.52 -11.19
N GLU A 70 -1.04 4.82 -11.43
CA GLU A 70 -0.10 5.79 -10.90
C GLU A 70 -0.82 6.88 -10.09
N ILE A 71 -0.16 7.43 -9.07
CA ILE A 71 -0.69 8.57 -8.32
C ILE A 71 -0.79 9.78 -9.24
N ALA A 72 -1.98 10.37 -9.31
CA ALA A 72 -2.30 11.48 -10.21
C ALA A 72 -2.64 12.78 -9.46
N ALA A 73 -3.02 12.69 -8.18
CA ALA A 73 -3.15 13.80 -7.25
C ALA A 73 -3.12 13.28 -5.79
N LEU A 74 -2.84 14.17 -4.84
CA LEU A 74 -2.70 13.88 -3.41
C LEU A 74 -3.53 14.88 -2.59
N GLY A 75 -4.10 14.39 -1.49
CA GLY A 75 -4.59 15.23 -0.39
C GLY A 75 -3.47 15.91 0.38
N SER A 76 -3.80 16.98 1.11
CA SER A 76 -2.82 17.80 1.84
C SER A 76 -2.08 17.05 2.94
N ASP A 77 -2.68 16.00 3.50
CA ASP A 77 -2.16 15.28 4.66
C ASP A 77 -1.44 13.98 4.23
N VAL A 78 -1.40 13.68 2.93
CA VAL A 78 -0.75 12.50 2.39
C VAL A 78 0.74 12.76 2.12
N ALA A 79 1.60 12.21 2.97
CA ALA A 79 3.05 12.29 2.83
C ALA A 79 3.72 10.99 2.35
N SER A 80 2.98 9.88 2.26
CA SER A 80 3.52 8.55 1.96
C SER A 80 3.74 8.26 0.47
N PHE A 81 3.31 9.16 -0.42
CA PHE A 81 3.34 8.98 -1.87
C PHE A 81 3.69 10.28 -2.60
N LEU A 82 4.20 10.16 -3.82
CA LEU A 82 4.42 11.25 -4.76
C LEU A 82 3.56 11.07 -6.02
N ILE A 83 3.22 12.18 -6.68
CA ILE A 83 2.56 12.13 -7.99
C ILE A 83 3.48 11.42 -9.00
N GLY A 84 2.94 10.40 -9.68
CA GLY A 84 3.64 9.55 -10.63
C GLY A 84 4.12 8.21 -10.06
N ASP A 85 3.99 7.99 -8.76
CA ASP A 85 4.31 6.70 -8.14
C ASP A 85 3.39 5.60 -8.66
N ASP A 86 3.99 4.47 -9.03
CA ASP A 86 3.25 3.29 -9.49
C ASP A 86 2.69 2.54 -8.27
N VAL A 87 1.37 2.41 -8.20
CA VAL A 87 0.64 1.90 -7.03
C VAL A 87 -0.40 0.85 -7.40
N PHE A 88 -0.90 0.16 -6.38
CA PHE A 88 -2.03 -0.76 -6.47
C PHE A 88 -2.80 -0.76 -5.15
N ALA A 89 -4.11 -1.01 -5.22
CA ALA A 89 -5.00 -0.87 -4.07
C ALA A 89 -6.21 -1.80 -4.13
N PHE A 90 -6.65 -2.25 -2.95
CA PHE A 90 -7.98 -2.83 -2.73
C PHE A 90 -8.85 -1.68 -2.21
N LEU A 91 -9.77 -1.19 -3.03
CA LEU A 91 -10.59 -0.02 -2.73
C LEU A 91 -11.68 -0.33 -1.71
N SER A 92 -12.02 0.63 -0.86
CA SER A 92 -13.27 0.62 -0.06
C SER A 92 -14.53 0.81 -0.95
N PRO A 93 -15.73 0.36 -0.49
CA PRO A 93 -16.94 0.31 -1.32
C PRO A 93 -17.46 1.65 -1.83
N GLU A 94 -17.02 2.77 -1.27
CA GLU A 94 -17.43 4.13 -1.63
C GLU A 94 -16.99 4.50 -3.06
N HIS A 95 -15.94 3.86 -3.56
CA HIS A 95 -15.37 4.09 -4.89
C HIS A 95 -15.22 2.79 -5.68
N GLY A 96 -15.11 2.90 -7.00
CA GLY A 96 -15.05 1.77 -7.92
C GLY A 96 -13.90 1.86 -8.90
N GLY A 97 -13.19 0.77 -9.14
CA GLY A 97 -11.99 0.77 -9.98
C GLY A 97 -12.21 0.77 -11.50
N TYR A 98 -13.44 0.62 -11.99
CA TYR A 98 -13.74 0.57 -13.43
C TYR A 98 -13.88 1.98 -14.03
N GLU A 99 -12.87 2.81 -13.79
CA GLU A 99 -12.82 4.20 -14.26
C GLU A 99 -11.36 4.65 -14.43
N GLU A 100 -11.13 5.68 -15.24
CA GLU A 100 -9.77 6.15 -15.55
C GLU A 100 -9.05 6.81 -14.36
N PHE A 101 -9.79 7.40 -13.41
CA PHE A 101 -9.24 7.99 -12.19
C PHE A 101 -10.13 7.70 -11.00
N VAL A 102 -9.57 7.11 -9.94
CA VAL A 102 -10.32 6.69 -8.75
C VAL A 102 -9.75 7.32 -7.48
N LEU A 103 -10.63 7.57 -6.51
CA LEU A 103 -10.24 7.94 -5.14
C LEU A 103 -9.92 6.71 -4.31
N ALA A 104 -8.87 6.81 -3.49
CA ALA A 104 -8.54 5.83 -2.47
C ALA A 104 -8.02 6.56 -1.23
N ARG A 105 -8.34 6.05 -0.04
CA ARG A 105 -7.69 6.52 1.19
C ARG A 105 -6.23 6.11 1.16
N ALA A 106 -5.33 6.98 1.62
CA ALA A 106 -3.89 6.72 1.54
C ALA A 106 -3.46 5.44 2.28
N ASP A 107 -4.18 5.05 3.34
CA ASP A 107 -3.94 3.83 4.12
C ASP A 107 -4.39 2.53 3.41
N GLU A 108 -5.07 2.62 2.27
CA GLU A 108 -5.51 1.48 1.45
C GLU A 108 -4.54 1.18 0.29
N VAL A 109 -3.60 2.07 0.03
CA VAL A 109 -2.71 2.06 -1.14
C VAL A 109 -1.33 1.52 -0.77
N ALA A 110 -0.69 0.81 -1.70
CA ALA A 110 0.68 0.34 -1.57
C ALA A 110 1.48 0.57 -2.85
N ALA A 111 2.81 0.60 -2.74
CA ALA A 111 3.70 0.66 -3.89
C ALA A 111 3.58 -0.62 -4.72
N LYS A 112 3.41 -0.48 -6.04
CA LYS A 112 3.26 -1.62 -6.95
C LYS A 112 4.50 -2.51 -6.91
N PRO A 113 4.37 -3.86 -6.90
CA PRO A 113 5.51 -4.76 -7.07
C PRO A 113 6.29 -4.38 -8.34
N GLN A 114 7.62 -4.30 -8.23
CA GLN A 114 8.47 -3.92 -9.37
C GLN A 114 8.51 -5.01 -10.44
N SER A 115 8.35 -6.27 -10.03
CA SER A 115 8.35 -7.44 -10.90
C SER A 115 7.09 -7.62 -11.75
N LEU A 116 6.01 -6.86 -11.48
CA LEU A 116 4.75 -6.96 -12.20
C LEU A 116 4.47 -5.73 -13.07
N ASP A 117 3.78 -5.93 -14.20
CA ASP A 117 3.11 -4.85 -14.90
C ASP A 117 1.81 -4.43 -14.18
N ALA A 118 1.13 -3.40 -14.68
CA ALA A 118 -0.13 -2.95 -14.07
C ALA A 118 -1.22 -4.04 -14.08
N VAL A 119 -1.28 -4.87 -15.14
CA VAL A 119 -2.26 -5.95 -15.27
C VAL A 119 -2.04 -7.02 -14.18
N GLY A 120 -0.80 -7.47 -14.02
CA GLY A 120 -0.41 -8.41 -12.97
C GLY A 120 -0.64 -7.82 -11.59
N ALA A 121 -0.27 -6.56 -11.36
CA ALA A 121 -0.47 -5.92 -10.06
C ALA A 121 -1.95 -5.73 -9.71
N ALA A 122 -2.80 -5.33 -10.66
CA ALA A 122 -4.23 -5.18 -10.43
C ALA A 122 -4.90 -6.50 -10.03
N ALA A 123 -4.36 -7.65 -10.45
CA ALA A 123 -4.88 -8.96 -10.08
C ALA A 123 -4.68 -9.36 -8.61
N VAL A 124 -3.90 -8.59 -7.84
CA VAL A 124 -3.50 -8.95 -6.47
C VAL A 124 -4.48 -8.49 -5.38
N PRO A 125 -4.92 -7.22 -5.30
CA PRO A 125 -5.27 -6.61 -4.01
C PRO A 125 -6.36 -7.34 -3.22
N LEU A 126 -7.60 -7.42 -3.71
CA LEU A 126 -8.71 -8.04 -2.99
C LEU A 126 -8.44 -9.52 -2.73
N ALA A 127 -7.96 -10.26 -3.73
CA ALA A 127 -7.75 -11.69 -3.61
C ALA A 127 -6.59 -12.04 -2.67
N GLY A 128 -5.49 -11.29 -2.75
CA GLY A 128 -4.33 -11.39 -1.89
C GLY A 128 -4.66 -10.99 -0.45
N ILE A 129 -5.30 -9.84 -0.24
CA ILE A 129 -5.72 -9.39 1.10
C ILE A 129 -6.72 -10.35 1.74
N THR A 130 -7.66 -10.88 0.95
CA THR A 130 -8.55 -11.94 1.42
C THR A 130 -7.74 -13.15 1.88
N ALA A 131 -6.82 -13.67 1.05
CA ALA A 131 -5.98 -14.79 1.47
C ALA A 131 -5.16 -14.48 2.73
N TRP A 132 -4.54 -13.30 2.79
CA TRP A 132 -3.69 -12.87 3.90
C TRP A 132 -4.45 -12.80 5.22
N GLN A 133 -5.55 -12.03 5.27
CA GLN A 133 -6.35 -11.85 6.47
C GLN A 133 -7.01 -13.17 6.91
N GLY A 134 -7.44 -14.00 5.96
CA GLY A 134 -8.01 -15.32 6.25
C GLY A 134 -7.02 -16.27 6.91
N LEU A 135 -5.78 -16.30 6.42
CA LEU A 135 -4.73 -17.17 6.95
C LEU A 135 -4.16 -16.66 8.28
N PHE A 136 -3.82 -15.37 8.35
CA PHE A 136 -3.00 -14.85 9.45
C PHE A 136 -3.84 -14.14 10.52
N ASP A 137 -4.67 -13.17 10.14
CA ASP A 137 -5.40 -12.36 11.13
C ASP A 137 -6.55 -13.15 11.79
N HIS A 138 -7.32 -13.88 10.98
CA HIS A 138 -8.45 -14.68 11.47
C HIS A 138 -8.05 -16.13 11.73
N GLY A 139 -7.22 -16.69 10.83
CA GLY A 139 -6.75 -18.06 10.92
C GLY A 139 -5.71 -18.28 12.01
N GLY A 140 -4.84 -17.29 12.25
CA GLY A 140 -3.73 -17.40 13.19
C GLY A 140 -2.70 -18.45 12.77
N LEU A 141 -2.54 -18.69 11.46
CA LEU A 141 -1.61 -19.70 10.94
C LEU A 141 -0.17 -19.35 11.29
N GLN A 142 0.55 -20.31 11.86
CA GLN A 142 1.96 -20.18 12.25
C GLN A 142 2.86 -21.14 11.47
N THR A 143 4.16 -20.86 11.47
CA THR A 143 5.18 -21.74 10.89
C THR A 143 5.10 -23.15 11.46
N GLY A 144 5.23 -24.16 10.61
CA GLY A 144 5.15 -25.58 10.98
C GLY A 144 3.73 -26.13 11.18
N GLN A 145 2.69 -25.29 11.14
CA GLN A 145 1.30 -25.74 11.20
C GLN A 145 0.81 -26.25 9.84
N ARG A 146 -0.30 -27.00 9.86
CA ARG A 146 -0.95 -27.55 8.68
C ARG A 146 -2.22 -26.76 8.36
N VAL A 147 -2.41 -26.41 7.09
CA VAL A 147 -3.62 -25.77 6.59
C VAL A 147 -4.25 -26.57 5.45
N LEU A 148 -5.57 -26.69 5.46
CA LEU A 148 -6.37 -27.13 4.31
C LEU A 148 -7.02 -25.92 3.65
N ILE A 149 -6.67 -25.64 2.40
CA ILE A 149 -7.22 -24.55 1.60
C ILE A 149 -8.17 -25.12 0.57
N HIS A 150 -9.47 -24.85 0.69
CA HIS A 150 -10.42 -25.27 -0.33
C HIS A 150 -10.35 -24.36 -1.57
N GLY A 151 -10.46 -24.93 -2.77
CA GLY A 151 -10.49 -24.17 -4.02
C GLY A 151 -9.15 -23.56 -4.42
N GLY A 152 -8.04 -24.29 -4.21
CA GLY A 152 -6.67 -23.79 -4.36
C GLY A 152 -6.31 -23.19 -5.72
N ALA A 153 -6.99 -23.60 -6.79
CA ALA A 153 -6.73 -23.08 -8.14
C ALA A 153 -7.40 -21.73 -8.43
N GLY A 154 -8.31 -21.27 -7.56
CA GLY A 154 -9.11 -20.07 -7.78
C GLY A 154 -8.38 -18.76 -7.47
N GLY A 155 -9.09 -17.65 -7.66
CA GLY A 155 -8.55 -16.30 -7.48
C GLY A 155 -7.92 -16.05 -6.10
N VAL A 156 -8.57 -16.49 -5.01
CA VAL A 156 -8.00 -16.36 -3.63
C VAL A 156 -7.11 -17.55 -3.28
N GLY A 157 -7.49 -18.76 -3.69
CA GLY A 157 -6.81 -20.00 -3.31
C GLY A 157 -5.33 -20.04 -3.72
N HIS A 158 -5.01 -19.56 -4.93
CA HIS A 158 -3.64 -19.62 -5.44
C HIS A 158 -2.69 -18.69 -4.68
N PHE A 159 -3.18 -17.57 -4.15
CA PHE A 159 -2.42 -16.72 -3.22
C PHE A 159 -2.28 -17.39 -1.86
N ALA A 160 -3.37 -17.95 -1.33
CA ALA A 160 -3.38 -18.56 0.00
C ALA A 160 -2.37 -19.71 0.12
N ILE A 161 -2.26 -20.57 -0.91
CA ILE A 161 -1.25 -21.64 -0.93
C ILE A 161 0.15 -21.02 -0.77
N GLN A 162 0.48 -20.06 -1.61
CA GLN A 162 1.83 -19.48 -1.65
C GLN A 162 2.16 -18.69 -0.38
N PHE A 163 1.21 -17.95 0.20
CA PHE A 163 1.43 -17.24 1.46
C PHE A 163 1.66 -18.21 2.63
N ALA A 164 0.86 -19.27 2.72
CA ALA A 164 1.05 -20.31 3.73
C ALA A 164 2.43 -20.97 3.58
N LYS A 165 2.86 -21.29 2.36
CA LYS A 165 4.20 -21.84 2.08
C LYS A 165 5.32 -20.86 2.41
N ALA A 166 5.17 -19.58 2.06
CA ALA A 166 6.15 -18.53 2.35
C ALA A 166 6.34 -18.32 3.86
N LYS A 167 5.32 -18.60 4.68
CA LYS A 167 5.41 -18.58 6.16
C LYS A 167 5.76 -19.94 6.77
N GLY A 168 6.13 -20.92 5.95
CA GLY A 168 6.63 -22.23 6.39
C GLY A 168 5.54 -23.18 6.93
N ALA A 169 4.30 -23.02 6.49
CA ALA A 169 3.23 -23.98 6.76
C ALA A 169 3.25 -25.16 5.77
N TRP A 170 2.62 -26.25 6.19
CA TRP A 170 2.29 -27.39 5.32
C TRP A 170 0.88 -27.20 4.76
N VAL A 171 0.68 -27.42 3.47
CA VAL A 171 -0.54 -27.05 2.74
C VAL A 171 -1.16 -28.27 2.06
N ALA A 172 -2.40 -28.59 2.46
CA ALA A 172 -3.31 -29.38 1.66
C ALA A 172 -4.26 -28.46 0.88
N THR A 173 -4.67 -28.88 -0.31
CA THR A 173 -5.69 -28.14 -1.07
C THR A 173 -6.62 -29.07 -1.86
N THR A 174 -7.86 -28.62 -2.05
CA THR A 174 -8.82 -29.29 -2.93
C THR A 174 -8.96 -28.55 -4.25
N VAL A 175 -8.78 -29.28 -5.36
CA VAL A 175 -8.91 -28.76 -6.73
C VAL A 175 -9.53 -29.80 -7.65
N SER A 176 -9.80 -29.44 -8.90
CA SER A 176 -10.19 -30.43 -9.91
C SER A 176 -8.95 -31.16 -10.43
N SER A 177 -9.12 -32.39 -10.94
CA SER A 177 -8.04 -33.16 -11.57
C SER A 177 -7.17 -32.35 -12.54
N SER A 178 -7.75 -31.44 -13.34
CA SER A 178 -6.99 -30.65 -14.31
C SER A 178 -6.01 -29.67 -13.67
N ASP A 179 -6.21 -29.27 -12.41
CA ASP A 179 -5.40 -28.25 -11.73
C ASP A 179 -4.36 -28.83 -10.78
N LYS A 180 -4.19 -30.15 -10.72
CA LYS A 180 -3.27 -30.79 -9.77
C LYS A 180 -1.84 -30.28 -9.94
N ASP A 181 -1.33 -30.29 -11.17
CA ASP A 181 0.02 -29.82 -11.47
C ASP A 181 0.18 -28.33 -11.14
N PHE A 182 -0.86 -27.54 -11.46
CA PHE A 182 -0.87 -26.11 -11.19
C PHE A 182 -0.68 -25.80 -9.70
N VAL A 183 -1.47 -26.40 -8.80
CA VAL A 183 -1.33 -26.11 -7.36
C VAL A 183 -0.11 -26.77 -6.73
N THR A 184 0.40 -27.84 -7.32
CA THR A 184 1.68 -28.45 -6.93
C THR A 184 2.83 -27.47 -7.22
N ASP A 185 2.83 -26.82 -8.37
CA ASP A 185 3.81 -25.79 -8.75
C ASP A 185 3.74 -24.52 -7.89
N LEU A 186 2.61 -24.28 -7.23
CA LEU A 186 2.44 -23.22 -6.22
C LEU A 186 2.94 -23.64 -4.82
N GLY A 187 3.29 -24.91 -4.64
CA GLY A 187 3.86 -25.45 -3.41
C GLY A 187 2.89 -26.21 -2.51
N ALA A 188 1.71 -26.61 -2.99
CA ALA A 188 0.84 -27.49 -2.21
C ALA A 188 1.54 -28.84 -1.92
N ASP A 189 1.54 -29.26 -0.66
CA ASP A 189 2.17 -30.51 -0.22
C ASP A 189 1.25 -31.73 -0.40
N GLN A 190 -0.07 -31.51 -0.31
CA GLN A 190 -1.09 -32.53 -0.63
C GLN A 190 -2.18 -31.93 -1.52
N VAL A 191 -2.46 -32.59 -2.64
CA VAL A 191 -3.47 -32.17 -3.59
C VAL A 191 -4.58 -33.21 -3.67
N ILE A 192 -5.82 -32.78 -3.43
CA ILE A 192 -7.00 -33.65 -3.35
C ILE A 192 -7.96 -33.28 -4.48
N ASP A 193 -8.31 -34.24 -5.34
CA ASP A 193 -9.36 -34.04 -6.36
C ASP A 193 -10.75 -34.19 -5.77
N TYR A 194 -11.42 -33.07 -5.53
CA TYR A 194 -12.74 -33.07 -4.89
C TYR A 194 -13.82 -33.80 -5.71
N LYS A 195 -13.59 -34.11 -7.00
CA LYS A 195 -14.55 -34.84 -7.84
C LYS A 195 -14.51 -36.34 -7.62
N THR A 196 -13.36 -36.88 -7.21
CA THR A 196 -13.12 -38.33 -7.14
C THR A 196 -12.71 -38.77 -5.73
N GLU A 197 -12.29 -37.83 -4.89
CA GLU A 197 -11.72 -38.06 -3.58
C GLU A 197 -12.51 -37.28 -2.51
N LYS A 198 -12.56 -37.82 -1.29
CA LYS A 198 -13.15 -37.15 -0.13
C LYS A 198 -12.02 -36.62 0.75
N PHE A 199 -11.94 -35.29 0.87
CA PHE A 199 -10.83 -34.67 1.58
C PHE A 199 -10.78 -35.08 3.06
N GLU A 200 -11.92 -35.33 3.70
CA GLU A 200 -12.00 -35.70 5.10
C GLU A 200 -11.54 -37.13 5.40
N GLU A 201 -11.36 -37.96 4.38
CA GLU A 201 -10.80 -39.30 4.50
C GLU A 201 -9.28 -39.30 4.23
N LEU A 202 -8.76 -38.27 3.55
CA LEU A 202 -7.37 -38.21 3.08
C LEU A 202 -6.51 -37.16 3.80
N ALA A 203 -7.12 -36.06 4.25
CA ALA A 203 -6.40 -35.00 4.95
C ALA A 203 -6.14 -35.44 6.40
N GLU A 204 -4.87 -35.45 6.79
CA GLU A 204 -4.53 -35.54 8.21
C GLU A 204 -5.07 -34.31 8.96
N PRO A 205 -5.32 -34.41 10.29
CA PRO A 205 -5.81 -33.28 11.06
C PRO A 205 -5.00 -32.00 10.86
N VAL A 206 -5.68 -30.89 10.59
CA VAL A 206 -5.09 -29.57 10.30
C VAL A 206 -5.33 -28.56 11.42
N ASP A 207 -4.45 -27.58 11.52
CA ASP A 207 -4.55 -26.48 12.48
C ASP A 207 -5.51 -25.39 11.96
N LEU A 208 -5.63 -25.25 10.63
CA LEU A 208 -6.52 -24.31 9.96
C LEU A 208 -7.21 -24.97 8.77
N VAL A 209 -8.52 -24.76 8.63
CA VAL A 209 -9.21 -24.82 7.34
C VAL A 209 -9.50 -23.41 6.88
N PHE A 210 -9.05 -23.07 5.68
CA PHE A 210 -9.45 -21.87 4.99
C PHE A 210 -10.46 -22.22 3.89
N ASP A 211 -11.72 -21.86 4.16
CA ASP A 211 -12.87 -22.22 3.35
C ASP A 211 -13.26 -21.10 2.37
N LEU A 212 -13.12 -21.42 1.08
CA LEU A 212 -13.48 -20.58 -0.05
C LEU A 212 -14.64 -21.16 -0.87
N ILE A 213 -15.34 -22.18 -0.36
CA ILE A 213 -16.37 -22.94 -1.08
C ILE A 213 -17.72 -22.90 -0.37
N GLY A 214 -17.75 -22.99 0.96
CA GLY A 214 -18.99 -23.00 1.75
C GLY A 214 -19.77 -24.32 1.61
N GLY A 215 -21.06 -24.25 1.93
CA GLY A 215 -22.01 -25.35 1.84
C GLY A 215 -21.57 -26.62 2.57
N GLU A 216 -21.84 -27.77 1.96
CA GLU A 216 -21.50 -29.08 2.52
C GLU A 216 -19.99 -29.30 2.69
N THR A 217 -19.17 -28.64 1.86
CA THR A 217 -17.71 -28.70 2.00
C THR A 217 -17.30 -28.13 3.35
N GLN A 218 -17.80 -26.95 3.69
CA GLN A 218 -17.56 -26.32 5.00
C GLN A 218 -18.02 -27.19 6.17
N ASP A 219 -19.22 -27.78 6.06
CA ASP A 219 -19.76 -28.64 7.12
C ASP A 219 -18.89 -29.89 7.33
N ARG A 220 -18.36 -30.47 6.26
CA ARG A 220 -17.45 -31.61 6.33
C ARG A 220 -16.09 -31.20 6.89
N SER A 221 -15.62 -29.98 6.67
CA SER A 221 -14.32 -29.51 7.14
C SER A 221 -14.14 -29.55 8.66
N PHE A 222 -15.23 -29.49 9.45
CA PHE A 222 -15.15 -29.64 10.91
C PHE A 222 -14.52 -30.97 11.38
N SER A 223 -14.56 -32.05 10.59
CA SER A 223 -13.99 -33.34 10.99
C SER A 223 -12.46 -33.39 10.91
N VAL A 224 -11.84 -32.49 10.13
CA VAL A 224 -10.39 -32.47 9.91
C VAL A 224 -9.67 -31.40 10.71
N VAL A 225 -10.39 -30.47 11.35
CA VAL A 225 -9.76 -29.42 12.18
C VAL A 225 -9.46 -29.98 13.57
N LYS A 226 -8.22 -29.82 14.02
CA LYS A 226 -7.80 -30.21 15.38
C LYS A 226 -8.57 -29.40 16.44
N PRO A 227 -8.83 -29.95 17.63
CA PRO A 227 -9.22 -29.15 18.79
C PRO A 227 -8.20 -28.02 19.04
N GLY A 228 -8.67 -26.79 19.19
CA GLY A 228 -7.83 -25.57 19.28
C GLY A 228 -7.50 -24.92 17.93
N GLY A 229 -7.73 -25.62 16.82
CA GLY A 229 -7.58 -25.09 15.46
C GLY A 229 -8.70 -24.15 15.04
N ALA A 230 -8.70 -23.78 13.76
CA ALA A 230 -9.67 -22.85 13.20
C ALA A 230 -10.31 -23.30 11.87
N LEU A 231 -11.54 -22.87 11.65
CA LEU A 231 -12.26 -22.94 10.38
C LEU A 231 -12.72 -21.52 10.02
N ILE A 232 -12.06 -20.92 9.04
CA ILE A 232 -12.30 -19.54 8.62
C ILE A 232 -12.88 -19.54 7.21
N SER A 233 -14.01 -18.85 7.02
CA SER A 233 -14.70 -18.78 5.72
C SER A 233 -14.85 -17.34 5.22
N THR A 234 -14.84 -17.18 3.89
CA THR A 234 -15.18 -15.90 3.23
C THR A 234 -16.64 -15.84 2.76
N LEU A 235 -17.35 -16.97 2.79
CA LEU A 235 -18.66 -17.08 2.14
C LEU A 235 -19.82 -17.12 3.14
N GLN A 236 -19.78 -18.04 4.10
CA GLN A 236 -20.89 -18.29 5.02
C GLN A 236 -20.40 -18.49 6.44
N GLU A 237 -21.23 -18.11 7.42
CA GLU A 237 -20.94 -18.32 8.84
C GLU A 237 -20.91 -19.82 9.17
N PRO A 238 -19.80 -20.36 9.69
CA PRO A 238 -19.75 -21.74 10.14
C PRO A 238 -20.64 -21.98 11.36
N ASP A 239 -21.07 -23.22 11.58
CA ASP A 239 -21.88 -23.60 12.75
C ASP A 239 -21.11 -23.39 14.06
N LYS A 240 -21.48 -22.32 14.79
CA LYS A 240 -20.87 -21.93 16.07
C LYS A 240 -21.12 -22.94 17.19
N ALA A 241 -22.27 -23.62 17.20
CA ALA A 241 -22.58 -24.62 18.21
C ALA A 241 -21.70 -25.85 18.03
N ARG A 242 -21.53 -26.29 16.78
CA ARG A 242 -20.60 -27.36 16.42
C ARG A 242 -19.15 -26.98 16.69
N ALA A 243 -18.73 -25.78 16.32
CA ALA A 243 -17.40 -25.25 16.60
C ALA A 243 -17.08 -25.28 18.10
N LYS A 244 -18.00 -24.78 18.94
CA LYS A 244 -17.87 -24.81 20.40
C LYS A 244 -17.77 -26.24 20.95
N LYS A 245 -18.60 -27.17 20.46
CA LYS A 245 -18.58 -28.58 20.88
C LYS A 245 -17.24 -29.26 20.56
N LEU A 246 -16.67 -28.95 19.39
CA LEU A 246 -15.39 -29.49 18.91
C LEU A 246 -14.16 -28.70 19.40
N LYS A 247 -14.37 -27.60 20.14
CA LYS A 247 -13.32 -26.67 20.59
C LYS A 247 -12.52 -26.07 19.42
N ILE A 248 -13.20 -25.74 18.33
CA ILE A 248 -12.65 -25.11 17.13
C ILE A 248 -13.05 -23.64 17.13
N ARG A 249 -12.13 -22.74 16.76
CA ARG A 249 -12.46 -21.35 16.43
C ARG A 249 -13.09 -21.33 15.04
N ALA A 250 -14.30 -20.81 14.90
CA ALA A 250 -14.92 -20.72 13.58
C ALA A 250 -15.56 -19.35 13.38
N GLY A 251 -15.45 -18.83 12.16
CA GLY A 251 -16.04 -17.53 11.82
C GLY A 251 -15.98 -17.22 10.33
N ARG A 252 -16.89 -16.36 9.91
CA ARG A 252 -16.84 -15.70 8.60
C ARG A 252 -16.26 -14.31 8.76
N TYR A 253 -15.48 -13.87 7.79
CA TYR A 253 -15.02 -12.49 7.71
C TYR A 253 -15.25 -11.90 6.32
N THR A 254 -15.17 -10.58 6.24
CA THR A 254 -15.10 -9.83 4.98
C THR A 254 -13.77 -9.11 4.98
N ALA A 255 -12.97 -9.32 3.93
CA ALA A 255 -11.68 -8.67 3.78
C ALA A 255 -11.81 -7.14 3.80
N GLN A 256 -10.88 -6.46 4.46
CA GLN A 256 -10.82 -5.01 4.54
C GLN A 256 -9.58 -4.48 3.81
N PRO A 257 -9.69 -3.36 3.08
CA PRO A 257 -8.53 -2.64 2.53
C PRO A 257 -7.44 -2.38 3.56
N ASN A 258 -6.18 -2.62 3.16
CA ASN A 258 -5.02 -2.41 4.02
C ASN A 258 -3.72 -2.31 3.19
N GLY A 259 -3.21 -1.09 3.02
CA GLY A 259 -2.00 -0.79 2.26
C GLY A 259 -0.75 -1.43 2.86
N ALA A 260 -0.63 -1.51 4.18
CA ALA A 260 0.51 -2.14 4.83
C ALA A 260 0.60 -3.65 4.54
N GLN A 261 -0.53 -4.36 4.58
CA GLN A 261 -0.59 -5.77 4.20
C GLN A 261 -0.33 -5.96 2.70
N LEU A 262 -0.82 -5.05 1.85
CA LEU A 262 -0.49 -5.07 0.42
C LEU A 262 1.01 -4.88 0.20
N GLN A 263 1.67 -4.04 0.99
CA GLN A 263 3.11 -3.84 0.92
C GLN A 263 3.90 -5.10 1.29
N GLU A 264 3.46 -5.87 2.29
CA GLU A 264 4.04 -7.18 2.60
C GLU A 264 3.83 -8.19 1.47
N ILE A 265 2.63 -8.21 0.87
CA ILE A 265 2.34 -9.07 -0.27
C ILE A 265 3.23 -8.70 -1.47
N ALA A 266 3.43 -7.40 -1.71
CA ALA A 266 4.29 -6.91 -2.79
C ALA A 266 5.74 -7.38 -2.62
N ALA A 267 6.27 -7.33 -1.39
CA ALA A 267 7.61 -7.83 -1.09
C ALA A 267 7.74 -9.34 -1.40
N LEU A 268 6.75 -10.16 -1.04
CA LEU A 268 6.77 -11.60 -1.37
C LEU A 268 6.72 -11.88 -2.88
N ILE A 269 6.02 -11.03 -3.64
CA ILE A 269 5.97 -11.12 -5.09
C ILE A 269 7.34 -10.77 -5.69
N ASP A 270 7.95 -9.67 -5.27
CA ASP A 270 9.26 -9.23 -5.76
C ASP A 270 10.40 -10.17 -5.35
N GLU A 271 10.28 -10.86 -4.21
CA GLU A 271 11.18 -11.96 -3.81
C GLU A 271 10.97 -13.25 -4.63
N GLY A 272 9.99 -13.27 -5.54
CA GLY A 272 9.65 -14.44 -6.36
C GLY A 272 8.99 -15.59 -5.59
N LYS A 273 8.53 -15.35 -4.34
CA LYS A 273 7.85 -16.35 -3.51
C LYS A 273 6.38 -16.52 -3.89
N VAL A 274 5.80 -15.55 -4.59
CA VAL A 274 4.40 -15.53 -4.98
C VAL A 274 4.29 -15.22 -6.48
N LYS A 275 3.74 -16.16 -7.23
CA LYS A 275 3.37 -16.04 -8.64
C LYS A 275 1.93 -15.55 -8.76
N VAL A 276 1.73 -14.49 -9.53
CA VAL A 276 0.41 -13.97 -9.87
C VAL A 276 -0.06 -14.57 -11.19
N VAL A 277 -1.31 -15.06 -11.21
CA VAL A 277 -1.88 -15.71 -12.40
C VAL A 277 -3.05 -14.89 -12.94
N VAL A 278 -2.85 -14.30 -14.11
CA VAL A 278 -3.89 -13.61 -14.89
C VAL A 278 -4.41 -14.59 -15.94
N ALA A 279 -5.71 -14.90 -15.85
CA ALA A 279 -6.38 -15.84 -16.73
C ALA A 279 -6.71 -15.23 -18.09
N SER A 280 -7.19 -13.99 -18.07
CA SER A 280 -7.65 -13.27 -19.23
C SER A 280 -7.67 -11.77 -18.95
N THR A 281 -7.54 -11.01 -20.03
CA THR A 281 -7.63 -9.55 -20.02
C THR A 281 -8.72 -9.10 -20.96
N PHE A 282 -9.42 -8.04 -20.59
CA PHE A 282 -10.45 -7.38 -21.38
C PHE A 282 -10.20 -5.86 -21.38
N GLU A 283 -10.71 -5.14 -22.36
CA GLU A 283 -10.71 -3.67 -22.29
C GLU A 283 -11.81 -3.17 -21.32
N LEU A 284 -11.69 -1.96 -20.78
CA LEU A 284 -12.70 -1.35 -19.89
C LEU A 284 -14.11 -1.44 -20.48
N ARG A 285 -14.22 -1.25 -21.80
CA ARG A 285 -15.49 -1.30 -22.53
C ARG A 285 -16.17 -2.66 -22.54
N GLN A 286 -15.42 -3.70 -22.21
CA GLN A 286 -15.86 -5.09 -22.16
C GLN A 286 -16.11 -5.55 -20.72
N ALA A 287 -16.27 -4.63 -19.75
CA ALA A 287 -16.53 -4.97 -18.35
C ALA A 287 -17.71 -5.96 -18.15
N ALA A 288 -18.77 -5.83 -18.97
CA ALA A 288 -19.89 -6.76 -18.97
C ALA A 288 -19.52 -8.17 -19.42
N GLU A 289 -18.72 -8.29 -20.47
CA GLU A 289 -18.21 -9.58 -20.97
C GLU A 289 -17.26 -10.20 -19.96
N ALA A 290 -16.38 -9.39 -19.36
CA ALA A 290 -15.43 -9.83 -18.34
C ALA A 290 -16.12 -10.37 -17.07
N GLN A 291 -17.17 -9.70 -16.58
CA GLN A 291 -17.98 -10.23 -15.48
C GLN A 291 -18.71 -11.53 -15.87
N SER A 292 -19.24 -11.60 -17.09
CA SER A 292 -19.92 -12.81 -17.57
C SER A 292 -18.97 -14.00 -17.67
N ALA A 293 -17.73 -13.77 -18.11
CA ALA A 293 -16.69 -14.79 -18.19
C ALA A 293 -16.38 -15.44 -16.83
N LEU A 294 -16.47 -14.69 -15.72
CA LEU A 294 -16.31 -15.22 -14.36
C LEU A 294 -17.41 -16.22 -13.97
N GLY A 295 -18.62 -16.07 -14.51
CA GLY A 295 -19.77 -16.91 -14.16
C GLY A 295 -19.83 -18.24 -14.92
N GLU A 296 -19.19 -18.33 -16.09
CA GLU A 296 -19.39 -19.45 -17.03
C GLU A 296 -18.32 -20.54 -16.97
N LYS A 297 -17.14 -20.28 -16.40
CA LYS A 297 -15.99 -21.22 -16.46
C LYS A 297 -15.23 -21.32 -15.15
N HIS A 298 -14.66 -22.50 -14.91
CA HIS A 298 -13.59 -22.68 -13.93
C HIS A 298 -12.37 -21.89 -14.41
N ILE A 299 -12.07 -20.78 -13.74
CA ILE A 299 -10.96 -19.88 -14.09
C ILE A 299 -9.81 -20.09 -13.12
N ARG A 300 -8.61 -20.31 -13.68
CA ARG A 300 -7.36 -20.30 -12.94
C ARG A 300 -6.88 -18.87 -12.79
N GLY A 301 -6.80 -18.38 -11.56
CA GLY A 301 -6.33 -17.02 -11.28
C GLY A 301 -7.39 -15.95 -11.53
N LYS A 302 -6.98 -14.85 -12.19
CA LYS A 302 -7.68 -13.55 -12.13
C LYS A 302 -8.05 -13.00 -13.51
N VAL A 303 -9.20 -12.35 -13.59
CA VAL A 303 -9.65 -11.60 -14.78
C VAL A 303 -9.35 -10.12 -14.56
N VAL A 304 -8.81 -9.45 -15.56
CA VAL A 304 -8.37 -8.04 -15.45
C VAL A 304 -8.91 -7.21 -16.59
N LEU A 305 -9.37 -6.01 -16.29
CA LEU A 305 -9.68 -4.95 -17.24
C LEU A 305 -8.44 -4.08 -17.45
N LYS A 306 -8.09 -3.81 -18.71
CA LYS A 306 -7.20 -2.74 -19.11
C LYS A 306 -8.04 -1.47 -19.22
N VAL A 307 -7.67 -0.45 -18.46
CA VAL A 307 -8.49 0.75 -18.27
C VAL A 307 -8.00 1.87 -19.17
N VAL A 308 -6.86 2.43 -18.82
CA VAL A 308 -6.10 3.33 -19.68
C VAL A 308 -4.87 2.57 -20.12
N GLU A 309 -4.52 2.68 -21.41
CA GLU A 309 -3.23 2.19 -21.87
C GLU A 309 -2.15 2.89 -21.06
N GLN A 310 -1.39 2.09 -20.29
CA GLN A 310 -0.12 2.55 -19.79
C GLN A 310 0.73 2.74 -21.03
N GLN A 311 0.74 3.96 -21.58
CA GLN A 311 1.65 4.30 -22.64
C GLN A 311 3.00 3.81 -22.21
N ALA A 312 3.68 3.08 -23.10
CA ALA A 312 5.08 2.77 -22.90
C ALA A 312 5.71 4.10 -22.57
N ARG A 313 6.01 4.30 -21.29
CA ARG A 313 6.92 5.33 -20.88
C ARG A 313 8.07 5.10 -21.85
N THR A 314 8.40 6.07 -22.70
CA THR A 314 9.64 6.01 -23.48
C THR A 314 10.69 5.94 -22.40
N ALA A 315 11.05 4.70 -22.01
CA ALA A 315 11.18 4.28 -20.60
C ALA A 315 11.59 5.47 -19.81
N ILE A 316 10.64 6.22 -19.15
CA ILE A 316 10.77 7.68 -18.86
C ILE A 316 12.24 7.85 -18.74
N ASP A 317 12.87 8.42 -19.79
CA ASP A 317 14.33 8.41 -19.89
C ASP A 317 14.79 8.64 -18.48
N ASP A 318 15.64 7.77 -17.91
CA ASP A 318 16.01 7.93 -16.51
C ASP A 318 16.29 9.41 -16.26
N ASP A 319 16.85 10.13 -17.24
CA ASP A 319 17.06 11.58 -17.28
C ASP A 319 15.80 12.48 -17.17
N ALA A 320 14.59 12.09 -17.56
CA ALA A 320 13.32 12.79 -17.33
C ALA A 320 12.67 12.48 -15.95
N ARG A 321 12.84 11.26 -15.43
CA ARG A 321 12.45 10.93 -14.04
C ARG A 321 13.41 11.65 -13.08
N ARG A 322 14.67 11.68 -13.48
CA ARG A 322 15.76 12.49 -12.94
C ARG A 322 15.53 13.96 -13.11
N LEU A 323 15.01 14.48 -14.23
CA LEU A 323 14.74 15.92 -14.45
C LEU A 323 13.65 16.43 -13.50
N ARG A 324 12.68 15.58 -13.18
CA ARG A 324 11.56 15.89 -12.29
C ARG A 324 11.93 15.74 -10.81
N ALA A 325 12.71 14.71 -10.47
CA ALA A 325 13.46 14.65 -9.22
C ALA A 325 14.48 15.81 -9.14
N TYR A 326 15.02 16.29 -10.26
CA TYR A 326 15.94 17.43 -10.41
C TYR A 326 15.23 18.75 -10.12
N GLN A 327 13.97 18.89 -10.52
CA GLN A 327 13.17 20.12 -10.33
C GLN A 327 12.66 20.21 -8.89
N ILE A 328 12.27 19.07 -8.30
CA ILE A 328 12.08 18.94 -6.85
C ILE A 328 13.42 19.21 -6.13
N TRP A 329 14.56 18.73 -6.66
CA TRP A 329 15.93 19.03 -6.21
C TRP A 329 16.39 20.50 -6.48
N GLU A 330 15.78 21.29 -7.38
CA GLU A 330 16.07 22.75 -7.54
C GLU A 330 15.18 23.62 -6.65
N ASP A 331 13.90 23.30 -6.53
CA ASP A 331 12.95 24.04 -5.70
C ASP A 331 13.15 23.74 -4.20
N GLU A 332 13.63 22.54 -3.84
CA GLU A 332 13.98 22.15 -2.47
C GLU A 332 15.47 22.33 -2.13
N GLY A 333 16.31 22.71 -3.11
CA GLY A 333 17.69 23.18 -2.93
C GLY A 333 18.80 22.11 -3.00
N ARG A 334 19.75 22.30 -3.94
CA ARG A 334 20.83 21.35 -4.28
C ARG A 334 22.10 21.50 -3.43
N PRO A 335 22.56 20.45 -2.75
CA PRO A 335 23.84 20.46 -2.05
C PRO A 335 25.01 20.13 -2.99
N GLU A 336 26.14 20.82 -2.84
CA GLU A 336 27.39 20.43 -3.50
C GLU A 336 27.91 19.09 -2.96
N GLY A 337 28.10 18.10 -3.86
CA GLY A 337 29.00 16.97 -3.62
C GLY A 337 28.55 15.57 -4.06
N GLN A 338 27.38 15.36 -4.69
CA GLN A 338 26.91 14.01 -5.04
C GLN A 338 26.23 13.93 -6.43
N ASP A 339 26.35 12.76 -7.09
CA ASP A 339 25.68 12.45 -8.36
C ASP A 339 24.42 11.60 -8.16
N LEU A 340 23.65 11.44 -9.22
CA LEU A 340 22.28 10.93 -9.14
C LEU A 340 22.16 9.41 -8.89
N ALA A 341 23.25 8.64 -8.96
CA ALA A 341 23.26 7.24 -8.49
C ALA A 341 23.22 7.13 -6.95
N HIS A 342 23.41 8.24 -6.22
CA HIS A 342 23.41 8.29 -4.76
C HIS A 342 22.02 8.07 -4.12
N TRP A 343 20.93 8.30 -4.85
CA TRP A 343 19.56 8.21 -4.34
C TRP A 343 18.97 6.78 -4.29
N TYR A 344 19.71 5.74 -4.69
CA TYR A 344 19.21 4.35 -4.75
C TYR A 344 19.69 3.41 -3.63
N ARG A 345 20.46 3.89 -2.64
CA ARG A 345 20.88 3.09 -1.47
C ARG A 345 20.94 3.92 -0.20
N ALA A 346 19.84 3.90 0.54
CA ALA A 346 19.87 4.10 1.98
C ALA A 346 18.86 3.13 2.64
N GLY A 347 19.07 1.85 2.35
CA GLY A 347 18.90 0.81 3.35
C GLY A 347 20.24 0.66 4.07
N ASP A 348 20.19 0.82 5.40
CA ASP A 348 21.21 0.58 6.42
C ASP A 348 22.37 1.58 6.65
N ALA A 349 22.40 2.03 7.92
CA ALA A 349 23.52 2.37 8.81
C ALA A 349 24.38 3.64 8.59
N GLY A 350 24.04 4.69 9.36
CA GLY A 350 24.93 5.53 10.20
C GLY A 350 26.05 6.37 9.57
N ALA A 351 25.99 7.70 9.71
CA ALA A 351 27.18 8.57 9.73
C ALA A 351 26.94 9.93 10.42
N THR A 352 27.91 10.34 11.23
CA THR A 352 28.03 11.58 12.00
C THR A 352 28.94 12.59 11.28
N ALA A 353 28.63 13.90 11.34
CA ALA A 353 29.62 14.99 11.25
C ALA A 353 29.05 16.35 11.68
N GLU A 354 29.31 16.80 12.91
CA GLU A 354 29.09 18.18 13.40
C GLU A 354 30.43 18.95 13.47
N ARG A 355 30.40 20.31 13.40
CA ARG A 355 31.58 21.18 13.59
C ARG A 355 31.87 21.41 15.09
N PRO A 356 33.14 21.58 15.51
CA PRO A 356 33.49 21.66 16.94
C PRO A 356 33.09 22.96 17.66
N ASP A 357 33.05 24.11 16.98
CA ASP A 357 32.86 25.44 17.63
C ASP A 357 31.43 26.00 17.60
N TYR A 358 30.54 25.33 16.87
CA TYR A 358 29.13 25.71 16.75
C TYR A 358 28.25 24.50 17.00
N ARG A 359 27.15 24.71 17.72
CA ARG A 359 26.22 23.64 18.07
C ARG A 359 24.81 23.99 17.66
N ARG A 360 24.04 22.99 17.25
CA ARG A 360 22.61 23.17 17.01
C ARG A 360 21.93 23.57 18.31
N TYR A 361 21.15 24.64 18.25
CA TYR A 361 20.39 25.14 19.39
C TYR A 361 19.14 24.30 19.60
N SER A 362 18.93 23.86 20.83
CA SER A 362 17.62 23.54 21.39
C SER A 362 17.55 24.16 22.78
N SER A 363 16.34 24.46 23.25
CA SER A 363 16.09 25.23 24.49
C SER A 363 16.81 24.68 25.72
N ASP A 364 17.06 23.37 25.76
CA ASP A 364 17.60 22.69 26.92
C ASP A 364 19.14 22.55 26.85
N VAL A 365 19.77 23.02 25.78
CA VAL A 365 21.18 22.76 25.45
C VAL A 365 22.07 24.01 25.60
N ALA A 366 21.52 25.23 25.62
CA ALA A 366 22.30 26.47 25.74
C ALA A 366 22.16 27.14 27.14
N PRO A 367 23.26 27.35 27.89
CA PRO A 367 23.19 28.00 29.21
C PRO A 367 22.93 29.51 29.11
N VAL A 368 22.42 30.10 30.20
CA VAL A 368 22.24 31.55 30.33
C VAL A 368 23.55 32.29 30.08
N GLY A 369 23.49 33.29 29.22
CA GLY A 369 24.64 34.08 28.77
C GLY A 369 25.24 33.65 27.42
N SER A 370 24.73 32.57 26.81
CA SER A 370 25.18 32.08 25.50
C SER A 370 24.77 33.01 24.36
N LEU A 371 25.54 32.99 23.26
CA LEU A 371 25.18 33.65 22.00
C LEU A 371 24.47 32.66 21.07
N VAL A 372 23.33 33.08 20.52
CA VAL A 372 22.53 32.32 19.56
C VAL A 372 22.41 33.12 18.27
N ILE A 373 22.72 32.48 17.15
CA ILE A 373 22.43 33.01 15.82
C ILE A 373 21.15 32.35 15.33
N LYS A 374 20.14 33.13 14.95
CA LYS A 374 18.89 32.62 14.38
C LYS A 374 18.79 32.98 12.91
N PHE A 375 18.52 31.98 12.08
CA PHE A 375 18.26 32.19 10.64
C PHE A 375 16.81 31.86 10.30
N TYR A 376 16.20 32.74 9.51
CA TYR A 376 14.82 32.67 9.05
C TYR A 376 14.70 33.23 7.62
N HIS A 377 13.62 32.90 6.92
CA HIS A 377 13.32 33.48 5.61
C HIS A 377 12.64 34.86 5.76
N SER A 378 13.16 35.86 5.05
CA SER A 378 12.57 37.20 4.89
C SER A 378 12.32 37.42 3.40
N GLY A 379 11.09 37.15 2.96
CA GLY A 379 10.78 36.97 1.54
C GLY A 379 11.58 35.79 0.97
N ASP A 380 12.27 36.02 -0.14
CA ASP A 380 13.02 34.99 -0.86
C ASP A 380 14.49 34.86 -0.36
N GLN A 381 14.84 35.56 0.73
CA GLN A 381 16.21 35.64 1.24
C GLN A 381 16.30 35.13 2.68
N ILE A 382 17.36 34.38 2.98
CA ILE A 382 17.65 33.95 4.36
C ILE A 382 18.34 35.10 5.09
N ARG A 383 17.76 35.55 6.19
CA ARG A 383 18.30 36.60 7.05
C ARG A 383 18.68 36.02 8.41
N GLY A 384 19.74 36.59 8.99
CA GLY A 384 20.23 36.24 10.30
C GLY A 384 20.14 37.39 11.27
N TYR A 385 20.06 37.06 12.55
CA TYR A 385 20.36 37.98 13.64
C TYR A 385 21.00 37.23 14.81
N VAL A 386 21.78 37.96 15.61
CA VAL A 386 22.52 37.41 16.76
C VAL A 386 21.87 37.91 18.04
N ARG A 387 21.58 37.01 18.98
CA ARG A 387 21.05 37.34 20.31
C ARG A 387 21.86 36.70 21.43
N LYS A 388 21.75 37.25 22.63
CA LYS A 388 22.32 36.67 23.86
C LYS A 388 21.21 36.15 24.76
N VAL A 389 21.33 34.91 25.22
CA VAL A 389 20.33 34.25 26.08
C VAL A 389 20.40 34.87 27.48
N ALA A 390 19.32 35.49 27.94
CA ALA A 390 19.22 36.09 29.28
C ALA A 390 18.59 35.13 30.32
N ASP A 391 17.67 34.26 29.91
CA ASP A 391 17.02 33.21 30.71
C ASP A 391 16.51 32.08 29.76
N THR A 392 16.47 30.82 30.19
CA THR A 392 16.19 29.64 29.34
C THR A 392 14.70 29.46 28.97
N ALA A 393 13.80 30.25 29.56
CA ALA A 393 12.34 30.13 29.37
C ALA A 393 11.64 31.38 28.81
N ALA A 394 12.40 32.41 28.38
CA ALA A 394 11.82 33.63 27.82
C ALA A 394 12.45 33.96 26.46
N ASP A 395 11.62 34.22 25.44
CA ASP A 395 12.05 34.87 24.22
C ASP A 395 12.19 36.38 24.48
N ASP A 396 13.43 36.85 24.63
CA ASP A 396 13.75 38.27 24.86
C ASP A 396 13.71 39.06 23.52
N PRO A 397 13.28 40.33 23.52
CA PRO A 397 13.24 41.13 22.32
C PRO A 397 14.66 41.49 21.87
N ILE A 398 14.94 41.09 20.64
CA ILE A 398 16.01 41.49 19.72
C ILE A 398 16.87 42.66 20.27
N PHE A 399 18.17 42.40 20.54
CA PHE A 399 19.18 43.47 20.59
C PHE A 399 19.00 44.31 19.32
N PRO A 400 18.94 45.65 19.36
CA PRO A 400 18.62 46.48 18.20
C PRO A 400 19.69 46.27 17.13
N GLY A 401 19.45 45.32 16.26
CA GLY A 401 20.39 44.76 15.31
C GLY A 401 19.60 44.48 14.06
N GLU A 402 19.99 45.16 13.00
CA GLU A 402 19.33 45.10 11.70
C GLU A 402 19.44 43.68 11.11
N GLU A 403 18.43 43.29 10.32
CA GLU A 403 18.48 42.03 9.56
C GLU A 403 19.73 42.00 8.70
N MET A 404 20.51 40.92 8.78
CA MET A 404 21.77 40.84 8.06
C MET A 404 21.89 39.52 7.30
N GLU A 405 22.75 39.52 6.29
CA GLU A 405 23.08 38.28 5.57
C GLU A 405 23.70 37.26 6.53
N PRO A 406 23.54 35.94 6.29
CA PRO A 406 23.97 34.92 7.22
C PRO A 406 25.45 35.01 7.64
N ASP A 407 26.34 35.34 6.70
CA ASP A 407 27.76 35.53 6.96
C ASP A 407 28.07 36.69 7.92
N ALA A 408 27.30 37.77 7.85
CA ALA A 408 27.46 38.91 8.75
C ALA A 408 27.05 38.54 10.18
N ALA A 409 26.04 37.69 10.33
CA ALA A 409 25.61 37.20 11.64
C ALA A 409 26.69 36.32 12.31
N PHE A 410 27.38 35.47 11.55
CA PHE A 410 28.53 34.70 12.06
C PHE A 410 29.68 35.61 12.51
N LYS A 411 30.08 36.57 11.67
CA LYS A 411 31.15 37.53 12.00
C LYS A 411 30.83 38.36 13.25
N LEU A 412 29.58 38.80 13.38
CA LEU A 412 29.12 39.53 14.54
C LEU A 412 29.18 38.67 15.80
N ALA A 413 28.68 37.43 15.74
CA ALA A 413 28.72 36.50 16.88
C ALA A 413 30.16 36.20 17.33
N ASP A 414 31.09 35.98 16.40
CA ASP A 414 32.50 35.73 16.72
C ASP A 414 33.20 36.97 17.32
N SER A 415 32.87 38.18 16.84
CA SER A 415 33.41 39.42 17.42
C SER A 415 32.99 39.63 18.89
N HIS A 416 31.82 39.12 19.27
CA HIS A 416 31.29 39.18 20.63
C HIS A 416 31.66 37.97 21.49
N LYS A 417 32.21 36.90 20.89
CA LYS A 417 32.65 35.67 21.58
C LYS A 417 33.82 35.90 22.53
N ALA A 418 34.57 37.00 22.36
CA ALA A 418 35.59 37.55 23.28
C ALA A 418 36.26 36.50 24.20
N ASP A 419 37.17 35.71 23.61
CA ASP A 419 38.01 34.69 24.28
C ASP A 419 37.26 33.58 25.06
N ARG A 420 35.94 33.45 24.90
CA ARG A 420 35.17 32.39 25.53
C ARG A 420 35.30 31.09 24.74
N SER A 421 35.69 30.03 25.44
CA SER A 421 35.78 28.66 24.90
C SER A 421 34.43 27.99 24.67
N GLU A 422 33.32 28.69 24.94
CA GLU A 422 31.97 28.15 24.81
C GLU A 422 31.50 28.23 23.34
N PRO A 423 30.80 27.20 22.83
CA PRO A 423 30.31 27.19 21.46
C PRO A 423 29.23 28.24 21.25
N VAL A 424 29.17 28.81 20.05
CA VAL A 424 28.04 29.64 19.62
C VAL A 424 26.94 28.71 19.13
N PHE A 425 25.71 28.97 19.56
CA PHE A 425 24.58 28.12 19.20
C PHE A 425 23.88 28.66 17.96
N VAL A 426 23.35 27.76 17.13
CA VAL A 426 22.63 28.13 15.92
C VAL A 426 21.23 27.56 15.95
N GLU A 427 20.27 28.47 15.87
CA GLU A 427 18.85 28.19 15.74
C GLU A 427 18.43 28.41 14.27
N LEU A 428 17.74 27.44 13.70
CA LEU A 428 17.22 27.51 12.34
C LEU A 428 15.72 27.37 12.40
N VAL A 429 15.00 28.31 11.79
CA VAL A 429 13.55 28.23 11.64
C VAL A 429 13.21 27.18 10.57
N GLU A 430 12.03 26.56 10.67
CA GLU A 430 11.54 25.57 9.72
C GLU A 430 11.62 26.08 8.27
N GLY A 431 12.23 25.28 7.40
CA GLY A 431 12.51 25.64 6.00
C GLY A 431 13.83 26.40 5.78
N VAL A 432 14.55 26.79 6.83
CA VAL A 432 15.93 27.32 6.72
C VAL A 432 16.93 26.21 6.95
N GLU A 433 17.52 25.71 5.87
CA GLU A 433 18.54 24.66 5.96
C GLU A 433 19.88 25.21 6.43
N TRP A 434 20.58 24.46 7.30
CA TRP A 434 21.93 24.83 7.72
C TRP A 434 22.85 24.84 6.51
N ASN A 435 23.29 26.03 6.07
CA ASN A 435 24.33 26.10 5.07
C ASN A 435 25.70 26.17 5.76
N PRO A 436 26.55 25.15 5.64
CA PRO A 436 27.86 25.16 6.26
C PRO A 436 28.83 26.16 5.59
N ALA A 437 28.47 26.77 4.47
CA ALA A 437 29.19 27.90 3.87
C ALA A 437 28.96 29.22 4.62
N TRP A 438 27.89 29.33 5.42
CA TRP A 438 27.68 30.50 6.26
C TRP A 438 28.86 30.68 7.22
N GLY A 439 29.45 31.87 7.18
CA GLY A 439 30.67 32.23 7.89
C GLY A 439 31.99 31.82 7.21
N ARG A 440 32.01 31.32 5.96
CA ARG A 440 33.26 30.94 5.23
C ARG A 440 33.94 32.06 4.44
N LEU A 441 33.51 33.31 4.57
CA LEU A 441 34.22 34.45 3.98
C LEU A 441 35.17 35.10 4.99
N GLY A 442 36.40 34.58 5.06
CA GLY A 442 37.52 35.17 5.79
C GLY A 442 38.49 34.13 6.31
#